data_AF-A0A8C3J280-F1
#
_entry.id   AF-A0A8C3J280-F1
#
_cell.length_a   1.000
_cell.length_b   1.000
_cell.length_c   1.000
_cell.angle_alpha   90.00
_cell.angle_beta   90.00
_cell.angle_gamma   90.00
#
_symmetry.space_group_name_H-M   'P 1'
#
loop_
_entity.id
_entity.type
_entity.pdbx_description
1 polymer ?
#
loop_
_entity_poly.entity_id
_entity_poly.type
_entity_poly.pdbx_seq_one_letter_code
_entity_poly.pdbx_strand_id
1 'polypeptide(L)'
;MAGAAVPLRVLVDMDGVLADFEGAVLRGFVARFPEEPRVELAERRGFSVREQYCSLREDLGDKVASVYESPGFFLELDPIPGALEAMQEMVRIPLPLTYALSLDFFICTSPLKKYEHCIVEKYKWVEKHLGPKFVERIILTRDKTVVSADLLFDDKDTIRGLKSLGAHPLHLLPQQPLPAAATAPYQLQTPRGSRCLR
;
A
#
# COMPACT_ATOMS: atom_id res chain seq x y z
N MET A 1 -0.26 5.33 40.01
CA MET A 1 -0.44 5.75 38.61
C MET A 1 -0.22 4.52 37.74
N ALA A 2 -1.30 3.83 37.32
CA ALA A 2 -1.16 2.76 36.34
C ALA A 2 -0.75 3.42 35.01
N GLY A 3 0.37 2.99 34.42
CA GLY A 3 0.83 3.52 33.14
C GLY A 3 -0.25 3.28 32.08
N ALA A 4 -0.70 4.35 31.43
CA ALA A 4 -1.60 4.23 30.29
C ALA A 4 -0.91 3.35 29.24
N ALA A 5 -1.55 2.25 28.87
CA ALA A 5 -0.99 1.37 27.86
C ALA A 5 -0.96 2.09 26.51
N VAL A 6 0.18 2.00 25.85
CA VAL A 6 0.41 2.65 24.55
C VAL A 6 -0.23 1.77 23.47
N PRO A 7 -1.13 2.31 22.62
CA PRO A 7 -1.71 1.55 21.53
C PRO A 7 -0.65 1.10 20.54
N LEU A 8 -0.77 -0.12 20.01
CA LEU A 8 -0.03 -0.52 18.82
C LEU A 8 -0.60 0.23 17.61
N ARG A 9 0.22 1.05 16.95
CA ARG A 9 -0.17 1.83 15.78
C ARG A 9 0.26 1.16 14.48
N VAL A 10 -0.72 0.92 13.61
CA VAL A 10 -0.53 0.26 12.32
C VAL A 10 -0.89 1.21 11.17
N LEU A 11 0.03 1.34 10.21
CA LEU A 11 -0.25 1.99 8.93
C LEU A 11 -0.50 0.91 7.88
N VAL A 12 -1.54 1.10 7.09
CA VAL A 12 -1.90 0.21 5.98
C VAL A 12 -1.90 1.04 4.70
N ASP A 13 -1.07 0.68 3.73
CA ASP A 13 -1.12 1.29 2.40
C ASP A 13 -2.42 0.95 1.68
N MET A 14 -2.72 1.67 0.61
CA MET A 14 -3.91 1.46 -0.20
C MET A 14 -3.60 0.74 -1.51
N ASP A 15 -2.78 1.32 -2.38
CA ASP A 15 -2.49 0.73 -3.69
C ASP A 15 -1.58 -0.49 -3.49
N GLY A 16 -1.92 -1.63 -4.08
CA GLY A 16 -1.14 -2.87 -3.91
C GLY A 16 -1.32 -3.58 -2.56
N VAL A 17 -2.08 -3.00 -1.62
CA VAL A 17 -2.41 -3.61 -0.31
C VAL A 17 -3.91 -3.76 -0.08
N LEU A 18 -4.68 -2.68 -0.25
CA LEU A 18 -6.15 -2.69 -0.15
C LEU A 18 -6.82 -2.72 -1.53
N ALA A 19 -6.21 -2.08 -2.52
CA ALA A 19 -6.77 -1.86 -3.85
C ALA A 19 -5.81 -2.38 -4.94
N ASP A 20 -6.35 -3.13 -5.90
CA ASP A 20 -5.61 -3.77 -7.01
C ASP A 20 -5.21 -2.75 -8.09
N PHE A 21 -4.16 -1.98 -7.81
CA PHE A 21 -3.61 -1.00 -8.73
C PHE A 21 -3.03 -1.66 -9.99
N GLU A 22 -2.17 -2.68 -9.83
CA GLU A 22 -1.47 -3.34 -10.94
C GLU A 22 -2.45 -4.00 -11.93
N GLY A 23 -3.43 -4.74 -11.43
CA GLY A 23 -4.44 -5.36 -12.28
C GLY A 23 -5.29 -4.33 -13.01
N ALA A 24 -5.68 -3.23 -12.34
CA ALA A 24 -6.43 -2.15 -12.98
C ALA A 24 -5.61 -1.43 -14.07
N VAL A 25 -4.31 -1.19 -13.85
CA VAL A 25 -3.43 -0.63 -14.88
C VAL A 25 -3.37 -1.55 -16.09
N LEU A 26 -3.16 -2.86 -15.90
CA LEU A 26 -3.09 -3.80 -17.03
C LEU A 26 -4.41 -3.84 -17.80
N ARG A 27 -5.55 -3.98 -17.10
CA ARG A 27 -6.89 -3.99 -17.72
C ARG A 27 -7.14 -2.70 -18.52
N GLY A 28 -6.88 -1.54 -17.90
CA GLY A 28 -7.07 -0.24 -18.53
C GLY A 28 -6.13 0.00 -19.71
N PHE A 29 -4.87 -0.44 -19.61
CA PHE A 29 -3.89 -0.33 -20.68
C PHE A 29 -4.28 -1.18 -21.90
N VAL A 30 -4.65 -2.44 -21.69
CA VAL A 30 -5.11 -3.34 -22.77
C VAL A 30 -6.36 -2.80 -23.45
N ALA A 31 -7.32 -2.28 -22.67
CA ALA A 31 -8.54 -1.71 -23.23
C ALA A 31 -8.29 -0.45 -24.07
N ARG A 32 -7.37 0.41 -23.64
CA ARG A 32 -7.09 1.69 -24.30
C ARG A 32 -6.08 1.59 -25.45
N PHE A 33 -5.16 0.65 -25.36
CA PHE A 33 -4.03 0.50 -26.29
C PHE A 33 -3.84 -0.98 -26.71
N PRO A 34 -4.83 -1.59 -27.39
CA PRO A 34 -4.85 -3.05 -27.62
C PRO A 34 -3.72 -3.56 -28.53
N GLU A 35 -3.15 -2.70 -29.38
CA GLU A 35 -2.06 -3.06 -30.29
C GLU A 35 -0.67 -2.84 -29.68
N GLU A 36 -0.59 -2.22 -28.50
CA GLU A 36 0.69 -1.91 -27.86
C GLU A 36 1.26 -3.10 -27.09
N PRO A 37 2.59 -3.24 -27.02
CA PRO A 37 3.20 -4.24 -26.15
C PRO A 37 2.84 -3.93 -24.70
N ARG A 38 2.54 -4.99 -23.95
CA ARG A 38 2.13 -4.93 -22.54
C ARG A 38 3.04 -5.79 -21.68
N VAL A 39 3.04 -5.50 -20.38
CA VAL A 39 3.72 -6.32 -19.37
C VAL A 39 2.65 -7.12 -18.65
N GLU A 40 2.72 -8.46 -18.67
CA GLU A 40 1.82 -9.27 -17.85
C GLU A 40 2.13 -9.11 -16.36
N LEU A 41 1.14 -9.33 -15.49
CA LEU A 41 1.34 -9.20 -14.04
C LEU A 41 2.50 -10.07 -13.52
N ALA A 42 2.66 -11.29 -14.06
CA ALA A 42 3.75 -12.20 -13.70
C ALA A 42 5.15 -11.68 -14.13
N GLU A 43 5.19 -10.75 -15.07
CA GLU A 43 6.40 -10.16 -15.64
C GLU A 43 6.70 -8.77 -15.05
N ARG A 44 5.83 -8.26 -14.16
CA ARG A 44 6.07 -7.00 -13.45
C ARG A 44 7.34 -7.09 -12.61
N ARG A 45 8.20 -6.08 -12.76
CA ARG A 45 9.46 -5.94 -12.00
C ARG A 45 9.60 -4.50 -11.54
N GLY A 46 10.07 -4.33 -10.31
CA GLY A 46 10.22 -3.03 -9.66
C GLY A 46 8.88 -2.34 -9.40
N PHE A 47 8.92 -1.32 -8.54
CA PHE A 47 7.72 -0.62 -8.06
C PHE A 47 7.06 0.27 -9.13
N SER A 48 7.83 0.90 -10.01
CA SER A 48 7.30 1.88 -10.96
C SER A 48 6.85 1.22 -12.26
N VAL A 49 5.53 1.10 -12.44
CA VAL A 49 4.93 0.62 -13.71
C VAL A 49 5.41 1.47 -14.89
N ARG A 50 5.43 2.80 -14.72
CA ARG A 50 5.87 3.74 -15.76
C ARG A 50 7.31 3.47 -16.21
N GLU A 51 8.22 3.20 -15.27
CA GLU A 51 9.62 2.95 -15.60
C GLU A 51 9.80 1.63 -16.37
N GLN A 52 9.06 0.57 -16.01
CA GLN A 52 9.13 -0.69 -16.78
C GLN A 52 8.56 -0.52 -18.19
N TYR A 53 7.43 0.17 -18.35
CA TYR A 53 6.87 0.45 -19.67
C TYR A 53 7.79 1.33 -20.53
N CYS A 54 8.40 2.39 -19.97
CA CYS A 54 9.44 3.17 -20.66
C CYS A 54 10.60 2.31 -21.16
N SER A 55 10.97 1.26 -20.40
CA SER A 55 12.08 0.36 -20.75
C SER A 55 11.73 -0.60 -21.89
N LEU A 56 10.44 -0.90 -22.10
CA LEU A 56 9.97 -1.64 -23.28
C LEU A 56 10.05 -0.78 -24.54
N ARG A 57 9.54 0.46 -24.43
CA ARG A 57 9.57 1.47 -25.49
C ARG A 57 9.30 2.84 -24.88
N GLU A 58 10.06 3.85 -25.30
CA GLU A 58 10.13 5.15 -24.62
C GLU A 58 8.75 5.84 -24.43
N ASP A 59 7.88 5.80 -25.44
CA ASP A 59 6.55 6.44 -25.43
C ASP A 59 5.53 5.72 -24.52
N LEU A 60 5.77 4.46 -24.17
CA LEU A 60 4.79 3.66 -23.45
C LEU A 60 4.62 4.10 -21.99
N GLY A 61 5.64 4.73 -21.41
CA GLY A 61 5.55 5.26 -20.05
C GLY A 61 4.46 6.31 -19.89
N ASP A 62 4.32 7.20 -20.88
CA ASP A 62 3.29 8.24 -20.84
C ASP A 62 1.92 7.66 -21.21
N LYS A 63 1.87 6.65 -22.09
CA LYS A 63 0.63 5.91 -22.38
C LYS A 63 0.11 5.20 -21.13
N VAL A 64 0.94 4.43 -20.43
CA VAL A 64 0.51 3.75 -19.20
C VAL A 64 0.19 4.74 -18.09
N ALA A 65 0.91 5.87 -17.99
CA ALA A 65 0.55 6.93 -17.06
C ALA A 65 -0.83 7.53 -17.33
N SER A 66 -1.18 7.73 -18.60
CA SER A 66 -2.50 8.24 -18.98
C SER A 66 -3.66 7.33 -18.56
N VAL A 67 -3.40 6.05 -18.26
CA VAL A 67 -4.40 5.11 -17.72
C VAL A 67 -4.66 5.43 -16.26
N TYR A 68 -3.65 5.38 -15.39
CA TYR A 68 -3.85 5.60 -13.96
C TYR A 68 -4.04 7.07 -13.55
N GLU A 69 -3.77 8.00 -14.46
CA GLU A 69 -4.09 9.43 -14.30
C GLU A 69 -5.51 9.78 -14.79
N SER A 70 -6.28 8.81 -15.33
CA SER A 70 -7.61 9.07 -15.88
C SER A 70 -8.70 9.19 -14.80
N PRO A 71 -9.76 9.98 -15.06
CA PRO A 71 -10.92 10.05 -14.16
C PRO A 71 -11.53 8.66 -13.91
N GLY A 72 -11.84 8.37 -12.66
CA GLY A 72 -12.46 7.13 -12.21
C GLY A 72 -11.47 5.98 -11.99
N PHE A 73 -10.19 6.13 -12.34
CA PHE A 73 -9.22 5.04 -12.20
C PHE A 73 -9.09 4.56 -10.74
N PHE A 74 -8.94 5.48 -9.78
CA PHE A 74 -8.77 5.10 -8.37
C PHE A 74 -10.10 4.70 -7.72
N LEU A 75 -11.21 5.29 -8.16
CA LEU A 75 -12.54 4.99 -7.63
C LEU A 75 -13.02 3.57 -7.96
N GLU A 76 -12.60 3.04 -9.12
CA GLU A 76 -13.04 1.74 -9.63
C GLU A 76 -12.00 0.62 -9.45
N LEU A 77 -10.96 0.83 -8.63
CA LEU A 77 -10.04 -0.24 -8.27
C LEU A 77 -10.78 -1.37 -7.56
N ASP A 78 -10.51 -2.61 -7.96
CA ASP A 78 -11.03 -3.77 -7.25
C ASP A 78 -10.31 -3.92 -5.90
N PRO A 79 -11.01 -4.30 -4.82
CA PRO A 79 -10.34 -4.64 -3.56
C PRO A 79 -9.43 -5.86 -3.72
N ILE A 80 -8.29 -5.85 -3.04
CA ILE A 80 -7.44 -7.04 -2.93
C ILE A 80 -8.18 -8.11 -2.11
N PRO A 81 -8.17 -9.39 -2.55
CA PRO A 81 -8.84 -10.46 -1.83
C PRO A 81 -8.41 -10.56 -0.34
N GLY A 82 -9.37 -10.56 0.58
CA GLY A 82 -9.12 -10.62 2.02
C GLY A 82 -8.77 -9.29 2.68
N ALA A 83 -8.50 -8.23 1.92
CA ALA A 83 -8.07 -6.95 2.48
C ALA A 83 -9.18 -6.24 3.25
N LEU A 84 -10.42 -6.25 2.73
CA LEU A 84 -11.55 -5.60 3.40
C LEU A 84 -11.92 -6.33 4.69
N GLU A 85 -11.89 -7.67 4.67
CA GLU A 85 -12.12 -8.52 5.83
C GLU A 85 -11.09 -8.24 6.91
N ALA A 86 -9.80 -8.20 6.56
CA ALA A 86 -8.71 -7.89 7.48
C ALA A 86 -8.88 -6.51 8.13
N MET A 87 -9.27 -5.48 7.37
CA MET A 87 -9.52 -4.14 7.90
C MET A 87 -10.71 -4.14 8.88
N GLN A 88 -11.77 -4.89 8.60
CA GLN A 88 -12.91 -5.03 9.50
C GLN A 88 -12.57 -5.83 10.76
N GLU A 89 -11.70 -6.83 10.65
CA GLU A 89 -11.18 -7.58 11.80
C GLU A 89 -10.32 -6.67 12.69
N MET A 90 -9.43 -5.85 12.13
CA MET A 90 -8.63 -4.88 12.89
C MET A 90 -9.46 -3.94 13.76
N VAL A 91 -10.67 -3.56 13.31
CA VAL A 91 -11.62 -2.77 14.12
C VAL A 91 -12.22 -3.58 15.27
N ARG A 92 -12.40 -4.89 15.08
CA ARG A 92 -13.15 -5.77 15.98
C ARG A 92 -12.29 -6.45 17.02
N ILE A 93 -10.98 -6.64 16.80
CA ILE A 93 -10.10 -7.38 17.70
C ILE A 93 -10.19 -6.80 19.13
N PRO A 94 -10.81 -7.52 20.08
CA PRO A 94 -10.66 -7.20 21.50
C PRO A 94 -9.33 -7.83 21.93
N LEU A 95 -8.27 -7.03 22.07
CA LEU A 95 -7.00 -7.55 22.58
C LEU A 95 -7.21 -8.00 24.04
N PRO A 96 -6.66 -9.17 24.44
CA PRO A 96 -6.94 -9.76 25.76
C PRO A 96 -6.62 -8.79 26.89
N LEU A 97 -7.56 -8.66 27.84
CA LEU A 97 -7.50 -7.80 29.04
C LEU A 97 -6.23 -7.96 29.91
N THR A 98 -5.40 -8.96 29.65
CA THR A 98 -4.12 -9.22 30.33
C THR A 98 -2.99 -8.31 29.87
N TYR A 99 -3.05 -7.75 28.66
CA TYR A 99 -2.15 -6.71 28.19
C TYR A 99 -3.03 -5.63 27.57
N ALA A 100 -3.09 -4.45 28.18
CA ALA A 100 -3.95 -3.34 27.76
C ALA A 100 -3.55 -2.71 26.40
N LEU A 101 -3.19 -3.51 25.41
CA LEU A 101 -2.92 -3.04 24.06
C LEU A 101 -4.26 -2.67 23.41
N SER A 102 -4.43 -1.42 23.00
CA SER A 102 -5.41 -1.03 22.00
C SER A 102 -4.74 -1.03 20.63
N LEU A 103 -5.47 -1.40 19.57
CA LEU A 103 -4.97 -1.30 18.20
C LEU A 103 -5.48 0.02 17.61
N ASP A 104 -4.55 0.88 17.19
CA ASP A 104 -4.84 2.10 16.45
C ASP A 104 -4.35 1.93 15.02
N PHE A 105 -5.18 2.21 14.02
CA PHE A 105 -4.77 2.03 12.63
C PHE A 105 -5.21 3.18 11.73
N PHE A 106 -4.42 3.39 10.68
CA PHE A 106 -4.63 4.41 9.65
C PHE A 106 -4.36 3.84 8.27
N ILE A 107 -5.16 4.27 7.29
CA ILE A 107 -4.85 4.06 5.88
C ILE A 107 -3.86 5.15 5.49
N CYS A 108 -2.60 4.78 5.24
CA CYS A 108 -1.52 5.71 4.92
C CYS A 108 -1.11 5.54 3.46
N THR A 109 -1.63 6.42 2.59
CA THR A 109 -1.47 6.30 1.13
C THR A 109 -0.82 7.55 0.52
N SER A 110 -0.12 7.37 -0.59
CA SER A 110 0.53 8.45 -1.32
C SER A 110 -0.29 8.88 -2.54
N PRO A 111 -0.54 10.20 -2.73
CA PRO A 111 -1.18 10.67 -3.96
C PRO A 111 -0.20 10.66 -5.13
N LEU A 112 -0.73 10.55 -6.34
CA LEU A 112 0.00 10.90 -7.56
C LEU A 112 0.41 12.39 -7.55
N LYS A 113 1.43 12.73 -8.36
CA LYS A 113 1.77 14.13 -8.63
C LYS A 113 0.64 14.84 -9.41
N LYS A 114 0.06 14.17 -10.41
CA LYS A 114 -1.16 14.63 -11.08
C LYS A 114 -2.36 14.21 -10.24
N TYR A 115 -2.71 15.05 -9.29
CA TYR A 115 -3.56 14.69 -8.16
C TYR A 115 -5.08 14.74 -8.45
N GLU A 116 -5.48 15.39 -9.55
CA GLU A 116 -6.87 15.81 -9.84
C GLU A 116 -7.88 14.66 -9.70
N HIS A 117 -7.55 13.49 -10.23
CA HIS A 117 -8.40 12.29 -10.19
C HIS A 117 -7.90 11.24 -9.19
N CYS A 118 -6.99 11.59 -8.29
CA CYS A 118 -6.39 10.66 -7.34
C CYS A 118 -6.89 10.89 -5.92
N ILE A 119 -6.80 12.13 -5.42
CA ILE A 119 -7.04 12.42 -4.00
C ILE A 119 -8.50 12.14 -3.60
N VAL A 120 -9.46 12.77 -4.28
CA VAL A 120 -10.88 12.63 -3.94
C VAL A 120 -11.37 11.21 -4.19
N GLU A 121 -10.87 10.56 -5.24
CA GLU A 121 -11.25 9.19 -5.57
C GLU A 121 -10.78 8.18 -4.54
N LYS A 122 -9.58 8.34 -3.95
CA LYS A 122 -9.13 7.50 -2.84
C LYS A 122 -10.05 7.61 -1.62
N TYR A 123 -10.50 8.82 -1.27
CA TYR A 123 -11.47 9.02 -0.17
C TYR A 123 -12.80 8.33 -0.48
N LYS A 124 -13.34 8.53 -1.70
CA LYS A 124 -14.58 7.90 -2.15
C LYS A 124 -14.49 6.37 -2.20
N TRP A 125 -13.35 5.82 -2.62
CA TRP A 125 -13.11 4.39 -2.63
C TRP A 125 -13.15 3.82 -1.20
N VAL A 126 -12.48 4.45 -0.25
CA VAL A 126 -12.51 4.04 1.16
C VAL A 126 -13.93 4.11 1.71
N GLU A 127 -14.67 5.18 1.43
CA GLU A 127 -16.07 5.30 1.83
C GLU A 127 -16.95 4.19 1.22
N LYS A 128 -16.82 3.94 -0.09
CA LYS A 128 -17.54 2.90 -0.85
C LYS A 128 -17.33 1.50 -0.29
N HIS A 129 -16.09 1.15 0.07
CA HIS A 129 -15.72 -0.23 0.42
C HIS A 129 -15.64 -0.51 1.92
N LEU A 130 -15.27 0.49 2.74
CA LEU A 130 -15.04 0.32 4.18
C LEU A 130 -16.00 1.16 5.04
N GLY A 131 -16.64 2.16 4.44
CA GLY A 131 -17.60 3.04 5.11
C GLY A 131 -16.99 4.32 5.70
N PRO A 132 -17.82 5.28 6.12
CA PRO A 132 -17.40 6.64 6.48
C PRO A 132 -16.44 6.69 7.67
N LYS A 133 -16.51 5.74 8.61
CA LYS A 133 -15.59 5.68 9.76
C LYS A 133 -14.13 5.41 9.37
N PHE A 134 -13.90 4.73 8.25
CA PHE A 134 -12.54 4.51 7.75
C PHE A 134 -11.98 5.75 7.04
N VAL A 135 -12.84 6.63 6.54
CA VAL A 135 -12.44 7.90 5.92
C VAL A 135 -11.74 8.81 6.93
N GLU A 136 -12.21 8.82 8.18
CA GLU A 136 -11.59 9.54 9.31
C GLU A 136 -10.17 9.03 9.65
N ARG A 137 -9.79 7.86 9.12
CA ARG A 137 -8.49 7.20 9.37
C ARG A 137 -7.52 7.31 8.20
N ILE A 138 -7.82 8.13 7.19
CA ILE A 138 -6.93 8.35 6.04
C ILE A 138 -5.84 9.36 6.38
N ILE A 139 -4.59 8.99 6.15
CA ILE A 139 -3.42 9.85 6.12
C ILE A 139 -2.90 9.88 4.68
N LEU A 140 -3.04 11.01 4.02
CA LEU A 140 -2.58 11.20 2.65
C LEU A 140 -1.23 11.93 2.65
N THR A 141 -0.15 11.21 2.32
CA THR A 141 1.22 11.77 2.32
C THR A 141 2.11 11.11 1.28
N ARG A 142 2.99 11.88 0.64
CA ARG A 142 4.03 11.34 -0.24
C ARG A 142 5.29 10.87 0.50
N ASP A 143 5.41 11.24 1.77
CA ASP A 143 6.47 10.81 2.66
C ASP A 143 5.84 10.12 3.86
N LYS A 144 5.83 8.79 3.89
CA LYS A 144 5.30 8.01 5.02
C LYS A 144 6.28 7.96 6.20
N THR A 145 7.55 8.36 6.00
CA THR A 145 8.58 8.29 7.05
C THR A 145 8.38 9.31 8.18
N VAL A 146 7.60 10.36 7.91
CA VAL A 146 7.23 11.37 8.92
C VAL A 146 6.00 10.96 9.74
N VAL A 147 5.33 9.86 9.39
CA VAL A 147 4.17 9.34 10.12
C VAL A 147 4.66 8.32 11.15
N SER A 148 4.51 8.66 12.43
CA SER A 148 4.93 7.78 13.53
C SER A 148 3.94 6.62 13.71
N ALA A 149 4.46 5.39 13.66
CA ALA A 149 3.72 4.15 13.84
C ALA A 149 4.66 2.99 14.18
N ASP A 150 4.10 1.88 14.69
CA ASP A 150 4.85 0.67 15.03
C ASP A 150 4.99 -0.29 13.84
N LEU A 151 3.98 -0.36 12.96
CA LEU A 151 3.95 -1.21 11.77
C LEU A 151 3.53 -0.43 10.53
N LEU A 152 4.05 -0.80 9.36
CA LEU A 152 3.63 -0.31 8.05
C LEU A 152 3.51 -1.50 7.08
N PHE A 153 2.28 -1.77 6.64
CA PHE A 153 1.98 -2.71 5.55
C PHE A 153 1.94 -1.94 4.24
N ASP A 154 2.89 -2.17 3.34
CA ASP A 154 3.10 -1.38 2.13
C ASP A 154 3.83 -2.26 1.10
N ASP A 155 3.37 -2.27 -0.16
CA ASP A 155 3.87 -3.15 -1.22
C ASP A 155 5.20 -2.71 -1.82
N LYS A 156 5.65 -1.50 -1.51
CA LYS A 156 6.90 -0.96 -2.02
C LYS A 156 8.09 -1.64 -1.38
N ASP A 157 8.98 -2.24 -2.17
CA ASP A 157 10.17 -2.96 -1.68
C ASP A 157 11.14 -2.14 -0.79
N THR A 158 11.11 -0.81 -0.84
CA THR A 158 12.07 0.02 -0.08
C THR A 158 11.46 1.36 0.33
N ILE A 159 11.44 1.62 1.64
CA ILE A 159 11.16 2.94 2.20
C ILE A 159 12.45 3.77 2.15
N ARG A 160 12.46 4.84 1.34
CA ARG A 160 13.58 5.80 1.29
C ARG A 160 13.33 6.91 2.31
N GLY A 161 14.34 7.25 3.13
CA GLY A 161 14.25 8.35 4.12
C GLY A 161 14.40 7.95 5.59
N LEU A 162 14.62 6.67 5.90
CA LEU A 162 14.91 6.18 7.25
C LEU A 162 16.20 6.82 7.80
N LYS A 163 16.06 7.84 8.66
CA LYS A 163 17.14 8.32 9.54
C LYS A 163 17.13 7.46 10.79
N SER A 164 18.27 6.97 11.27
CA SER A 164 18.42 6.05 12.41
C SER A 164 18.05 6.61 13.80
N LEU A 165 17.06 7.49 13.92
CA LEU A 165 16.74 8.23 15.14
C LEU A 165 15.21 8.22 15.37
N GLY A 166 14.71 7.13 15.96
CA GLY A 166 13.31 6.99 16.40
C GLY A 166 12.73 5.60 16.16
N ALA A 167 11.66 5.25 16.87
CA ALA A 167 10.88 4.04 16.59
C ALA A 167 10.25 4.17 15.19
N HIS A 168 10.76 3.42 14.23
CA HIS A 168 10.23 3.39 12.87
C HIS A 168 9.28 2.21 12.72
N PRO A 169 8.24 2.33 11.88
CA PRO A 169 7.36 1.21 11.64
C PRO A 169 8.13 0.06 11.00
N LEU A 170 7.90 -1.15 11.51
CA LEU A 170 8.36 -2.36 10.86
C LEU A 170 7.61 -2.54 9.55
N HIS A 171 8.36 -2.59 8.45
CA HIS A 171 7.80 -2.71 7.11
C HIS A 171 7.50 -4.16 6.77
N LEU A 172 6.23 -4.43 6.47
CA LEU A 172 5.73 -5.73 6.05
C LEU A 172 5.27 -5.64 4.59
N LEU A 173 5.94 -6.40 3.73
CA LEU A 173 5.54 -6.55 2.33
C LEU A 173 4.38 -7.55 2.23
N PRO A 174 3.28 -7.23 1.52
CA PRO A 174 2.30 -8.21 1.12
C PRO A 174 2.98 -9.29 0.28
N GLN A 175 2.69 -10.57 0.53
CA GLN A 175 3.17 -11.61 -0.38
C GLN A 175 2.36 -11.54 -1.67
N GLN A 176 3.05 -11.37 -2.80
CA GLN A 176 2.51 -11.79 -4.09
C GLN A 176 2.18 -13.29 -4.03
N PRO A 177 1.16 -13.79 -4.76
CA PRO A 177 0.69 -15.17 -4.60
C PRO A 177 1.85 -16.16 -4.81
N LEU A 178 2.29 -16.78 -3.71
CA LEU A 178 3.25 -17.88 -3.74
C LEU A 178 2.54 -19.18 -4.14
N PRO A 179 3.22 -20.12 -4.81
CA PRO A 179 2.72 -21.48 -5.01
C PRO A 179 2.39 -22.12 -3.66
N ALA A 180 1.38 -22.99 -3.65
CA ALA A 180 0.57 -23.47 -2.52
C ALA A 180 1.25 -24.17 -1.32
N ALA A 181 2.53 -23.91 -1.02
CA ALA A 181 3.33 -24.67 -0.07
C ALA A 181 4.12 -23.84 0.97
N ALA A 182 3.80 -22.56 1.22
CA ALA A 182 4.47 -21.77 2.25
C ALA A 182 3.51 -21.32 3.38
N THR A 183 3.89 -21.60 4.63
CA THR A 183 3.05 -21.50 5.83
C THR A 183 3.18 -20.17 6.61
N ALA A 184 3.69 -19.10 6.00
CA ALA A 184 3.81 -17.80 6.67
C ALA A 184 3.42 -16.62 5.75
N PRO A 185 2.44 -15.78 6.14
CA PRO A 185 1.77 -14.82 5.23
C PRO A 185 2.53 -13.52 4.93
N TYR A 186 3.66 -13.21 5.59
CA TYR A 186 4.42 -11.95 5.40
C TYR A 186 5.93 -12.15 5.49
N GLN A 187 6.72 -11.36 4.75
CA GLN A 187 8.17 -11.27 4.92
C GLN A 187 8.56 -10.00 5.69
N LEU A 188 9.34 -10.17 6.75
CA LEU A 188 9.86 -9.09 7.58
C LEU A 188 11.09 -8.45 6.94
N GLN A 189 11.07 -7.13 6.71
CA GLN A 189 12.27 -6.37 6.38
C GLN A 189 12.67 -5.46 7.55
N THR A 190 13.81 -5.75 8.19
CA THR A 190 14.42 -4.86 9.18
C THR A 190 15.35 -3.85 8.49
N PRO A 191 15.47 -2.61 8.99
CA PRO A 191 16.47 -1.66 8.49
C PRO A 191 17.87 -2.28 8.57
N ARG A 192 18.58 -2.37 7.44
CA ARG A 192 19.97 -2.84 7.43
C ARG A 192 20.87 -1.78 8.06
N GLY A 193 21.38 -2.06 9.26
CA GLY A 193 22.55 -1.43 9.89
C GLY A 193 22.93 -2.28 11.10
N SER A 194 24.17 -2.70 11.36
CA SER A 194 25.48 -2.23 10.91
C SER A 194 26.45 -3.40 11.06
N ARG A 195 27.32 -3.68 10.08
CA ARG A 195 28.52 -4.48 10.36
C ARG A 195 29.36 -3.69 11.34
N CYS A 196 29.32 -4.09 12.61
CA CYS A 196 30.33 -3.70 13.58
C CYS A 196 31.63 -4.35 13.11
N LEU A 197 32.53 -3.56 12.55
CA LEU A 197 33.93 -3.96 12.38
C LEU A 197 34.49 -4.19 13.79
N ARG A 198 34.85 -5.43 14.07
CA ARG A 198 35.97 -5.76 14.97
C ARG A 198 37.09 -6.30 14.10
#